data_AF-A0A6J5WIN7-F1
#
_entry.id   AF-A0A6J5WIN7-F1
#
_cell.length_a   1.000
_cell.length_b   1.000
_cell.length_c   1.000
_cell.angle_alpha   90.00
_cell.angle_beta   90.00
_cell.angle_gamma   90.00
#
_symmetry.space_group_name_H-M   'P 1'
#
loop_
_entity.id
_entity.type
_entity.pdbx_description
1 polymer ?
#
loop_
_entity_poly.entity_id
_entity_poly.type
_entity_poly.pdbx_seq_one_letter_code
_entity_poly.pdbx_strand_id
1 'polypeptide(L)'
;MDYAWSLYKPLFDAVWRGDWNEAKEFHTLHPDAIRARHSYSNKTALCMATDLEHEHIVEVLVQLMSEEDLEIRDNNGWTALALAASRGNIKMVECMVRKSKKIIDLC
;
A
#
# COMPACT_ATOMS: atom_id res chain seq x y z
N MET A 1 -15.67 -19.63 -6.08
CA MET A 1 -15.07 -18.89 -4.95
C MET A 1 -13.61 -18.68 -5.30
N ASP A 2 -13.18 -17.44 -5.33
CA ASP A 2 -11.93 -17.02 -5.96
C ASP A 2 -10.73 -17.44 -5.10
N TYR A 3 -10.05 -18.52 -5.49
CA TYR A 3 -8.93 -19.12 -4.74
C TYR A 3 -7.79 -18.11 -4.48
N ALA A 4 -7.66 -17.08 -5.30
CA ALA A 4 -6.67 -16.03 -5.15
C ALA A 4 -6.93 -15.13 -3.92
N TRP A 5 -8.18 -14.94 -3.50
CA TRP A 5 -8.49 -14.11 -2.32
C TRP A 5 -8.02 -14.77 -1.03
N SER A 6 -8.23 -16.08 -0.92
CA SER A 6 -7.79 -16.87 0.22
C SER A 6 -6.28 -16.77 0.44
N LEU A 7 -5.51 -16.60 -0.64
CA LEU A 7 -4.06 -16.55 -0.56
C LEU A 7 -3.59 -15.25 0.09
N TYR A 8 -4.07 -14.09 -0.36
CA TYR A 8 -3.58 -12.79 0.12
C TYR A 8 -4.34 -12.26 1.34
N LYS A 9 -5.39 -12.95 1.78
CA LYS A 9 -6.17 -12.58 2.98
C LYS A 9 -5.28 -12.27 4.21
N PRO A 10 -4.25 -13.07 4.55
CA PRO A 10 -3.42 -12.79 5.72
C PRO A 10 -2.71 -11.43 5.65
N LEU A 11 -2.21 -11.03 4.47
CA LEU A 11 -1.59 -9.72 4.28
C LEU A 11 -2.60 -8.58 4.56
N PHE A 12 -3.79 -8.66 3.97
CA PHE A 12 -4.81 -7.61 4.13
C PHE A 12 -5.37 -7.57 5.55
N ASP A 13 -5.56 -8.72 6.20
CA ASP A 13 -5.96 -8.82 7.59
C ASP A 13 -4.94 -8.17 8.54
N ALA A 14 -3.65 -8.43 8.32
CA ALA A 14 -2.56 -7.86 9.12
C ALA A 14 -2.47 -6.34 8.92
N VAL A 15 -2.55 -5.87 7.68
CA VAL A 15 -2.59 -4.43 7.36
C VAL A 15 -3.81 -3.75 8.00
N TRP A 16 -4.98 -4.39 7.95
CA TRP A 16 -6.20 -3.91 8.59
C TRP A 16 -6.04 -3.77 10.10
N ARG A 17 -5.34 -4.70 10.75
CA ARG A 17 -5.03 -4.66 12.19
C ARG A 17 -3.92 -3.67 12.55
N GLY A 18 -3.15 -3.20 11.56
CA GLY A 18 -1.95 -2.40 11.80
C GLY A 18 -0.71 -3.20 12.19
N ASP A 19 -0.74 -4.52 12.02
CA ASP A 19 0.36 -5.41 12.37
C ASP A 19 1.29 -5.61 11.16
N TRP A 20 2.33 -4.77 11.08
CA TRP A 20 3.33 -4.91 10.03
C TRP A 20 4.17 -6.19 10.19
N ASN A 21 4.35 -6.72 11.41
CA ASN A 21 5.20 -7.89 11.60
C ASN A 21 4.56 -9.12 10.93
N GLU A 22 3.27 -9.32 11.14
CA GLU A 22 2.51 -10.38 10.48
C GLU A 22 2.43 -10.17 8.96
N ALA A 23 2.19 -8.92 8.51
CA ALA A 23 2.20 -8.58 7.09
C ALA A 23 3.56 -8.87 6.43
N LYS A 24 4.67 -8.58 7.14
CA LYS A 24 6.03 -8.81 6.68
C LYS A 24 6.34 -10.29 6.56
N GLU A 25 5.95 -11.11 7.54
CA GLU A 25 6.13 -12.56 7.46
C GLU A 25 5.46 -13.12 6.20
N PHE A 26 4.21 -12.73 5.95
CA PHE A 26 3.51 -13.13 4.74
C PHE A 26 4.22 -12.64 3.46
N HIS A 27 4.65 -11.38 3.43
CA HIS A 27 5.40 -10.83 2.30
C HIS A 27 6.72 -11.56 2.03
N THR A 28 7.45 -12.01 3.07
CA THR A 28 8.69 -12.78 2.86
C THR A 28 8.46 -14.12 2.17
N LEU A 29 7.30 -14.75 2.40
CA LEU A 29 6.89 -15.98 1.73
C LEU A 29 6.31 -15.72 0.33
N HIS A 30 5.70 -14.55 0.14
CA HIS A 30 5.04 -14.14 -1.10
C HIS A 30 5.43 -12.72 -1.50
N PRO A 31 6.63 -12.52 -2.09
CA PRO A 31 7.10 -11.20 -2.47
C PRO A 31 6.19 -10.45 -3.43
N ASP A 32 5.41 -11.13 -4.26
CA ASP A 32 4.47 -10.49 -5.19
C ASP A 32 3.18 -9.99 -4.51
N ALA A 33 2.93 -10.40 -3.26
CA ALA A 33 1.69 -10.08 -2.54
C ALA A 33 1.50 -8.59 -2.25
N ILE A 34 2.59 -7.82 -2.24
CA ILE A 34 2.55 -6.36 -2.11
C ILE A 34 1.76 -5.70 -3.25
N ARG A 35 1.74 -6.30 -4.44
CA ARG A 35 0.95 -5.83 -5.60
C ARG A 35 -0.45 -6.44 -5.66
N ALA A 36 -0.79 -7.33 -4.71
CA ALA A 36 -2.09 -7.98 -4.68
C ALA A 36 -3.21 -6.95 -4.51
N ARG A 37 -4.36 -7.28 -5.08
CA ARG A 37 -5.58 -6.48 -5.00
C ARG A 37 -6.59 -7.21 -4.14
N HIS A 38 -7.14 -6.50 -3.15
CA HIS A 38 -8.17 -7.02 -2.29
C HIS A 38 -9.43 -7.32 -3.12
N SER A 39 -9.95 -8.55 -3.12
CA SER A 39 -10.93 -8.99 -4.12
C SER A 39 -12.26 -8.22 -4.14
N TYR A 40 -12.66 -7.59 -3.03
CA TYR A 40 -13.92 -6.84 -2.98
C TYR A 40 -13.77 -5.36 -3.31
N SER A 41 -12.69 -4.74 -2.85
CA SER A 41 -12.48 -3.29 -2.97
C SER A 41 -11.45 -2.92 -4.04
N ASN A 42 -10.73 -3.93 -4.55
CA ASN A 42 -9.61 -3.80 -5.47
C ASN A 42 -8.47 -2.90 -4.93
N LYS A 43 -8.45 -2.68 -3.61
CA LYS A 43 -7.41 -1.92 -2.92
C LYS A 43 -6.13 -2.75 -2.85
N THR A 44 -4.99 -2.11 -3.08
CA THR A 44 -3.70 -2.68 -2.68
C THR A 44 -3.53 -2.58 -1.17
N ALA A 45 -2.53 -3.28 -0.62
CA ALA A 45 -2.14 -3.12 0.79
C ALA A 45 -1.84 -1.65 1.13
N LEU A 46 -1.21 -0.91 0.20
CA LEU A 46 -0.90 0.50 0.38
C LEU A 46 -2.17 1.37 0.46
N CYS A 47 -3.14 1.18 -0.45
CA CYS A 47 -4.41 1.91 -0.39
C CYS A 47 -5.18 1.61 0.91
N MET A 48 -5.15 0.37 1.41
CA MET A 48 -5.79 0.00 2.67
C MET A 48 -5.10 0.65 3.87
N ALA A 49 -3.78 0.53 3.98
CA ALA A 49 -3.00 1.18 5.06
C ALA A 49 -3.20 2.70 5.07
N THR A 50 -3.31 3.30 3.87
CA THR A 50 -3.54 4.74 3.70
C THR A 50 -4.92 5.16 4.19
N ASP A 51 -5.96 4.42 3.80
CA ASP A 51 -7.33 4.73 4.19
C ASP A 51 -7.58 4.55 5.70
N LEU A 52 -6.82 3.66 6.32
CA LEU A 52 -6.82 3.44 7.77
C LEU A 52 -5.81 4.33 8.53
N GLU A 53 -5.04 5.19 7.84
CA GLU A 53 -4.04 6.10 8.40
C GLU A 53 -2.90 5.41 9.19
N HIS A 54 -2.52 4.19 8.82
CA HIS A 54 -1.38 3.47 9.41
C HIS A 54 -0.05 3.97 8.81
N GLU A 55 0.39 5.15 9.24
CA GLU A 55 1.59 5.83 8.73
C GLU A 55 2.82 4.93 8.65
N HIS A 56 3.09 4.12 9.69
CA HIS A 56 4.25 3.21 9.74
C HIS A 56 4.19 2.12 8.67
N ILE A 57 3.01 1.59 8.36
CA ILE A 57 2.83 0.59 7.31
C ILE A 57 2.98 1.24 5.94
N VAL A 58 2.44 2.45 5.77
CA VAL A 58 2.57 3.23 4.53
C VAL A 58 4.05 3.45 4.21
N GLU A 59 4.85 3.88 5.18
CA GLU A 59 6.29 4.09 5.00
C GLU A 59 7.01 2.84 4.50
N VAL A 60 6.76 1.68 5.13
CA VAL A 60 7.44 0.44 4.72
C VAL A 60 6.95 -0.05 3.36
N LEU A 61 5.64 -0.01 3.10
CA LEU A 61 5.09 -0.42 1.80
C LEU A 61 5.62 0.46 0.67
N VAL A 62 5.71 1.78 0.86
CA VAL A 62 6.30 2.71 -0.11
C VAL A 62 7.76 2.37 -0.39
N GLN A 63 8.54 1.95 0.61
CA GLN A 63 9.93 1.52 0.41
C GLN A 63 10.03 0.24 -0.43
N LEU A 64 9.11 -0.71 -0.23
CA LEU A 64 9.10 -2.00 -0.93
C LEU A 64 8.52 -1.92 -2.36
N MET A 65 7.63 -0.98 -2.64
CA MET A 65 6.95 -0.81 -3.93
C MET A 65 7.84 -0.15 -4.99
N SER A 66 7.61 -0.46 -6.28
CA SER A 66 8.13 0.36 -7.40
C SER A 66 7.32 1.65 -7.55
N GLU A 67 7.78 2.60 -8.37
CA GLU A 67 7.00 3.82 -8.62
C GLU A 67 5.68 3.52 -9.33
N GLU A 68 5.69 2.56 -10.26
CA GLU A 68 4.49 2.10 -10.98
C GLU A 68 3.47 1.43 -10.05
N ASP A 69 3.92 0.83 -8.95
CA ASP A 69 3.05 0.24 -7.94
C ASP A 69 2.27 1.30 -7.15
N LEU A 70 2.86 2.47 -6.94
CA LEU A 70 2.21 3.58 -6.23
C LEU A 70 1.04 4.19 -7.03
N GLU A 71 1.06 4.00 -8.35
CA GLU A 71 0.03 4.48 -9.28
C GLU A 71 -1.17 3.52 -9.41
N ILE A 72 -1.15 2.38 -8.72
CA ILE A 72 -2.26 1.44 -8.73
C ILE A 72 -3.52 2.08 -8.12
N ARG A 73 -4.61 2.04 -8.89
CA ARG A 73 -5.93 2.56 -8.50
C ARG A 73 -6.84 1.49 -7.92
N ASP A 74 -7.60 1.88 -6.91
CA ASP A 74 -8.72 1.10 -6.36
C ASP A 74 -9.97 1.16 -7.24
N ASN A 75 -11.08 0.53 -6.82
CA ASN A 75 -12.34 0.53 -7.56
C ASN A 75 -12.98 1.91 -7.74
N ASN A 76 -12.63 2.89 -6.91
CA ASN A 76 -13.11 4.26 -7.04
C ASN A 76 -12.22 5.09 -7.97
N GLY A 77 -11.13 4.52 -8.49
CA GLY A 77 -10.14 5.21 -9.30
C GLY A 77 -9.09 5.98 -8.49
N TRP A 78 -9.00 5.75 -7.18
CA TRP A 78 -8.09 6.47 -6.30
C TRP A 78 -6.76 5.74 -6.14
N THR A 79 -5.66 6.49 -6.23
CA THR A 79 -4.33 6.03 -5.80
C THR A 79 -4.16 6.23 -4.30
N ALA A 80 -3.17 5.59 -3.69
CA ALA A 80 -2.81 5.82 -2.29
C ALA A 80 -2.46 7.30 -2.03
N LEU A 81 -1.78 7.97 -2.97
CA LEU A 81 -1.45 9.39 -2.85
C LEU A 81 -2.72 10.26 -2.83
N ALA A 82 -3.69 9.97 -3.71
CA ALA A 82 -4.96 10.69 -3.74
C ALA A 82 -5.74 10.54 -2.42
N LEU A 83 -5.74 9.32 -1.86
CA LEU A 83 -6.35 9.03 -0.56
C LEU A 83 -5.64 9.79 0.58
N ALA A 84 -4.31 9.79 0.62
CA ALA A 84 -3.55 10.55 1.63
C ALA A 84 -3.84 12.05 1.56
N ALA A 85 -3.94 12.60 0.34
CA ALA A 85 -4.24 14.00 0.10
C ALA A 85 -5.68 14.37 0.54
N SER A 86 -6.68 13.52 0.28
CA SER A 86 -8.06 13.80 0.71
C SER A 86 -8.26 13.70 2.22
N ARG A 87 -7.44 12.91 2.91
CA ARG A 87 -7.38 12.85 4.38
C ARG A 87 -6.62 14.04 4.98
N GLY A 88 -5.84 14.77 4.19
CA GLY A 88 -4.97 15.84 4.68
C GLY A 88 -3.74 15.34 5.44
N ASN A 89 -3.38 14.06 5.29
CA ASN A 89 -2.21 13.49 5.97
C ASN A 89 -0.92 13.86 5.20
N ILE A 90 -0.33 14.98 5.58
CA ILE A 90 0.88 15.54 4.94
C ILE A 90 2.04 14.55 4.97
N LYS A 91 2.25 13.82 6.08
CA LYS A 91 3.39 12.90 6.21
C LYS A 91 3.34 11.76 5.19
N MET A 92 2.16 11.17 5.01
CA MET A 92 1.96 10.10 4.04
C MET A 92 2.10 10.62 2.60
N VAL A 93 1.60 11.83 2.32
CA VAL A 93 1.81 12.50 1.03
C VAL A 93 3.31 12.69 0.76
N GLU A 94 4.06 13.25 1.71
CA GLU A 94 5.50 13.45 1.57
C GLU A 94 6.26 12.13 1.40
N CYS A 95 5.87 11.09 2.13
CA CYS A 95 6.45 9.76 2.03
C CYS A 95 6.34 9.20 0.61
N MET A 96 5.12 9.17 0.06
CA MET A 96 4.86 8.67 -1.30
C MET A 96 5.53 9.55 -2.36
N VAL A 97 5.41 10.87 -2.24
CA VAL A 97 6.01 11.83 -3.17
C VAL A 97 7.53 11.69 -3.19
N ARG A 98 8.19 11.48 -2.04
CA ARG A 98 9.64 11.30 -1.98
C ARG A 98 10.10 10.06 -2.74
N LYS A 99 9.32 8.97 -2.70
CA LYS A 99 9.61 7.75 -3.46
C LYS A 99 9.43 7.96 -4.96
N SER A 100 8.33 8.60 -5.39
CA SER A 100 8.07 8.93 -6.80
C SER A 100 8.96 10.05 -7.35
N LYS A 101 9.54 10.89 -6.48
CA LYS A 101 10.44 12.00 -6.84
C LYS A 101 11.90 11.69 -6.54
N LYS A 102 12.41 10.51 -6.93
CA LYS A 102 13.86 10.34 -7.18
C LYS A 102 14.44 11.28 -8.27
N ILE A 103 13.70 12.33 -8.65
CA ILE A 103 13.94 13.32 -9.71
C ILE A 103 14.40 14.70 -9.16
N ILE A 104 14.51 14.96 -7.84
CA ILE A 104 15.06 16.26 -7.35
C ILE A 104 16.53 16.20 -6.90
N ASP A 105 17.19 15.03 -6.97
CA ASP A 105 18.64 14.91 -6.71
C ASP A 105 19.50 15.15 -7.98
N LEU A 106 18.99 15.95 -8.93
CA LEU A 106 19.80 16.58 -9.98
C LEU A 106 20.12 18.03 -9.57
N CYS A 107 20.91 18.16 -8.51
CA CYS A 107 21.71 19.35 -8.22
C CYS A 107 23.18 18.92 -8.11
#